data_AF-A0A3E0M9F2-F1
#
_entry.id   AF-A0A3E0M9F2-F1
#
_cell.length_a   1.000
_cell.length_b   1.000
_cell.length_c   1.000
_cell.angle_alpha   90.00
_cell.angle_beta   90.00
_cell.angle_gamma   90.00
#
_symmetry.space_group_name_H-M   'P 1'
#
loop_
_entity.id
_entity.type
_entity.pdbx_description
1 polymer ?
#
loop_
_entity_poly.entity_id
_entity_poly.type
_entity_poly.pdbx_seq_one_letter_code
_entity_poly.pdbx_strand_id
1 'polypeptide(L)'
;MLNELIYEGLGLSAVFGGLFLWSRSSLVSKNTALLAAQAQLQQSNSDLLAQVKGLDVAQSELKDENQQLHAKIIHIEQHSAQLQHKATDLENSLQSLQQAVQIGESEIEQLKTTAKDIEAEKAGLMEQLEAEKAQITSLEAQIQTLEQQKGEINRQFDLTKKQTTSLYSQIQTLEQDKALLQQELEKAEELRAKVADLDHKNQELSDLAAQIPNLQGQIQTLEQNLADQTEQYEQGQQEIASLQGQISGLEREKKSLSEDLAVSETRSLSLGQECDNLTIKLQETVAQVTAITAEKDSLGAHLEAAKLELQALEVQKEELSAELTTAAEKIADLKGELQELTQLPPQLADSQAKIADLEGQLQELTQLPPQLADSQATIVHLEGQLEKLTQLPQQLETYRENIANLEIQLHQLSAEKDQLEATTSRHIEELSQQNRQLTEGLEAQKMAAKALEKEKIKFEGELGTKQEEIAALEVKIQNLQQERDDFSKQTAPIITNEPEAIISETPVVEEPKTPPVMAKETPVVATEKITVADTSLEVQPAAKIVQTSQESAENPLRGKTLVILGTFSKISREQAKSLIINVGGTVTGSPSANTDYILLGKAPGEKLKKAQKLGIKTLSEAQFLQMVES
;
A
#
# COMPACT_ATOMS: atom_id res chain seq x y z
N MET A 1 39.18 71.82 -235.69
CA MET A 1 39.69 71.60 -237.07
C MET A 1 39.35 70.18 -237.47
N LEU A 2 39.09 69.93 -238.76
CA LEU A 2 38.33 68.77 -239.28
C LEU A 2 36.86 68.74 -238.77
N ASN A 3 36.01 68.01 -239.48
CA ASN A 3 34.68 68.53 -239.83
C ASN A 3 33.69 67.45 -240.36
N GLU A 4 32.42 67.55 -239.92
CA GLU A 4 31.17 66.96 -240.47
C GLU A 4 30.88 65.44 -240.51
N LEU A 5 29.57 65.16 -240.35
CA LEU A 5 28.78 63.92 -240.54
C LEU A 5 28.88 62.77 -239.51
N ILE A 6 27.77 62.01 -239.43
CA ILE A 6 27.42 60.98 -238.42
C ILE A 6 27.19 61.59 -237.01
N TYR A 7 26.10 62.33 -236.75
CA TYR A 7 24.69 61.91 -236.54
C TYR A 7 24.37 61.15 -235.24
N GLU A 8 23.16 61.43 -234.74
CA GLU A 8 22.70 61.31 -233.34
C GLU A 8 22.47 59.87 -232.83
N GLY A 9 22.62 59.65 -231.51
CA GLY A 9 21.95 58.53 -230.83
C GLY A 9 22.76 57.71 -229.81
N LEU A 10 23.17 58.30 -228.66
CA LEU A 10 23.76 57.51 -227.55
C LEU A 10 23.47 58.06 -226.12
N GLY A 11 22.50 58.98 -225.96
CA GLY A 11 22.35 59.81 -224.76
C GLY A 11 21.56 59.24 -223.56
N LEU A 12 21.02 58.02 -223.59
CA LEU A 12 20.07 57.54 -222.55
C LEU A 12 20.48 56.28 -221.76
N SER A 13 21.52 55.54 -222.17
CA SER A 13 21.79 54.20 -221.60
C SER A 13 22.29 54.23 -220.14
N ALA A 14 23.25 55.09 -219.82
CA ALA A 14 24.00 55.03 -218.56
C ALA A 14 23.17 55.36 -217.30
N VAL A 15 22.11 56.18 -217.42
CA VAL A 15 21.38 56.71 -216.26
C VAL A 15 20.45 55.67 -215.63
N PHE A 16 19.84 54.79 -216.44
CA PHE A 16 18.87 53.80 -215.94
C PHE A 16 19.52 52.59 -215.23
N GLY A 17 20.74 52.21 -215.61
CA GLY A 17 21.43 51.05 -215.01
C GLY A 17 21.70 51.20 -213.51
N GLY A 18 22.08 52.40 -213.05
CA GLY A 18 22.38 52.66 -211.63
C GLY A 18 21.15 52.58 -210.72
N LEU A 19 20.00 53.07 -211.18
CA LEU A 19 18.77 53.15 -210.36
C LEU A 19 18.21 51.76 -210.02
N PHE A 20 18.31 50.80 -210.95
CA PHE A 20 17.76 49.46 -210.77
C PHE A 20 18.53 48.63 -209.73
N LEU A 21 19.86 48.77 -209.68
CA LEU A 21 20.70 48.13 -208.66
C LEU A 21 20.42 48.68 -207.25
N TRP A 22 20.23 50.00 -207.13
CA TRP A 22 19.93 50.64 -205.84
C TRP A 22 18.57 50.19 -205.26
N SER A 23 17.53 50.14 -206.11
CA SER A 23 16.20 49.65 -205.71
C SER A 23 16.22 48.20 -205.20
N ARG A 24 16.89 47.30 -205.93
CA ARG A 24 16.99 45.88 -205.56
C ARG A 24 17.78 45.67 -204.26
N SER A 25 18.82 46.47 -204.02
CA SER A 25 19.55 46.48 -202.74
C SER A 25 18.65 46.91 -201.57
N SER A 26 17.83 47.96 -201.75
CA SER A 26 16.90 48.46 -200.73
C SER A 26 15.85 47.41 -200.31
N LEU A 27 15.27 46.66 -201.26
CA LEU A 27 14.31 45.61 -200.92
C LEU A 27 14.97 44.43 -200.18
N VAL A 28 16.17 44.01 -200.58
CA VAL A 28 16.90 42.95 -199.86
C VAL A 28 17.21 43.38 -198.43
N SER A 29 17.70 44.62 -198.23
CA SER A 29 17.97 45.19 -196.90
C SER A 29 16.72 45.25 -196.01
N LYS A 30 15.55 45.62 -196.56
CA LYS A 30 14.29 45.62 -195.80
C LYS A 30 13.83 44.20 -195.43
N ASN A 31 14.02 43.23 -196.33
CA ASN A 31 13.60 41.86 -196.07
C ASN A 31 14.53 41.14 -195.06
N THR A 32 15.84 41.43 -195.09
CA THR A 32 16.75 40.96 -194.03
C THR A 32 16.48 41.64 -192.69
N ALA A 33 16.10 42.92 -192.68
CA ALA A 33 15.65 43.60 -191.46
C ALA A 33 14.35 43.01 -190.89
N LEU A 34 13.40 42.63 -191.74
CA LEU A 34 12.15 41.97 -191.32
C LEU A 34 12.43 40.57 -190.74
N LEU A 35 13.29 39.78 -191.39
CA LEU A 35 13.74 38.48 -190.88
C LEU A 35 14.50 38.61 -189.55
N ALA A 36 15.35 39.63 -189.39
CA ALA A 36 16.03 39.92 -188.13
C ALA A 36 15.02 40.30 -187.03
N ALA A 37 14.03 41.15 -187.32
CA ALA A 37 12.97 41.50 -186.38
C ALA A 37 12.08 40.30 -186.02
N GLN A 38 11.78 39.41 -186.97
CA GLN A 38 11.05 38.17 -186.71
C GLN A 38 11.85 37.20 -185.83
N ALA A 39 13.16 37.03 -186.11
CA ALA A 39 14.04 36.23 -185.26
C ALA A 39 14.17 36.83 -183.85
N GLN A 40 14.25 38.16 -183.73
CA GLN A 40 14.26 38.86 -182.45
C GLN A 40 12.93 38.72 -181.68
N LEU A 41 11.79 38.67 -182.37
CA LEU A 41 10.48 38.36 -181.77
C LEU A 41 10.38 36.89 -181.32
N GLN A 42 10.91 35.95 -182.12
CA GLN A 42 10.98 34.54 -181.72
C GLN A 42 11.91 34.33 -180.53
N GLN A 43 13.05 35.03 -180.48
CA GLN A 43 13.94 35.06 -179.33
C GLN A 43 13.24 35.66 -178.11
N SER A 44 12.61 36.83 -178.23
CA SER A 44 11.88 37.45 -177.12
C SER A 44 10.72 36.59 -176.61
N ASN A 45 10.05 35.82 -177.47
CA ASN A 45 9.01 34.85 -177.06
C ASN A 45 9.61 33.60 -176.39
N SER A 46 10.79 33.14 -176.84
CA SER A 46 11.56 32.09 -176.16
C SER A 46 11.98 32.55 -174.76
N ASP A 47 12.49 33.77 -174.64
CA ASP A 47 12.98 34.35 -173.39
C ASP A 47 11.83 34.61 -172.41
N LEU A 48 10.68 35.10 -172.90
CA LEU A 48 9.45 35.22 -172.10
C LEU A 48 8.91 33.85 -171.68
N LEU A 49 8.93 32.83 -172.54
CA LEU A 49 8.53 31.48 -172.17
C LEU A 49 9.47 30.86 -171.12
N ALA A 50 10.77 31.17 -171.18
CA ALA A 50 11.74 30.78 -170.16
C ALA A 50 11.50 31.53 -168.83
N GLN A 51 11.18 32.82 -168.87
CA GLN A 51 10.79 33.60 -167.68
C GLN A 51 9.50 33.07 -167.04
N VAL A 52 8.46 32.78 -167.82
CA VAL A 52 7.20 32.21 -167.32
C VAL A 52 7.46 30.85 -166.65
N LYS A 53 8.25 29.96 -167.28
CA LYS A 53 8.64 28.69 -166.64
C LYS A 53 9.47 28.89 -165.37
N GLY A 54 10.32 29.91 -165.32
CA GLY A 54 11.06 30.30 -164.11
C GLY A 54 10.12 30.79 -163.00
N LEU A 55 9.05 31.52 -163.34
CA LEU A 55 8.02 31.96 -162.41
C LEU A 55 7.14 30.79 -161.94
N ASP A 56 6.78 29.84 -162.81
CA ASP A 56 6.06 28.61 -162.44
C ASP A 56 6.88 27.78 -161.43
N VAL A 57 8.20 27.65 -161.65
CA VAL A 57 9.12 26.98 -160.72
C VAL A 57 9.20 27.75 -159.40
N ALA A 58 9.46 29.06 -159.42
CA ALA A 58 9.52 29.88 -158.22
C ALA A 58 8.19 29.89 -157.43
N GLN A 59 7.05 29.82 -158.12
CA GLN A 59 5.73 29.70 -157.49
C GLN A 59 5.54 28.31 -156.84
N SER A 60 6.08 27.24 -157.43
CA SER A 60 6.11 25.92 -156.78
C SER A 60 7.02 25.92 -155.56
N GLU A 61 8.24 26.47 -155.67
CA GLU A 61 9.20 26.58 -154.56
C GLU A 61 8.62 27.39 -153.39
N LEU A 62 8.01 28.55 -153.66
CA LEU A 62 7.33 29.36 -152.64
C LEU A 62 6.10 28.68 -152.04
N LYS A 63 5.40 27.83 -152.80
CA LYS A 63 4.26 27.04 -152.29
C LYS A 63 4.75 25.92 -151.38
N ASP A 64 5.80 25.22 -151.76
CA ASP A 64 6.39 24.13 -150.98
C ASP A 64 7.07 24.69 -149.71
N GLU A 65 7.69 25.87 -149.79
CA GLU A 65 8.16 26.63 -148.62
C GLU A 65 7.00 27.03 -147.69
N ASN A 66 5.89 27.55 -148.23
CA ASN A 66 4.70 27.85 -147.43
C ASN A 66 4.13 26.60 -146.74
N GLN A 67 4.13 25.44 -147.41
CA GLN A 67 3.71 24.18 -146.79
C GLN A 67 4.67 23.74 -145.67
N GLN A 68 5.98 23.88 -145.85
CA GLN A 68 6.97 23.63 -144.80
C GLN A 68 6.84 24.61 -143.62
N LEU A 69 6.57 25.90 -143.88
CA LEU A 69 6.33 26.90 -142.85
C LEU A 69 5.05 26.60 -142.07
N HIS A 70 3.96 26.22 -142.75
CA HIS A 70 2.72 25.83 -142.10
C HIS A 70 2.88 24.56 -141.24
N ALA A 71 3.62 23.56 -141.71
CA ALA A 71 3.96 22.38 -140.92
C ALA A 71 4.82 22.71 -139.69
N LYS A 72 5.78 23.65 -139.81
CA LYS A 72 6.56 24.17 -138.67
C LYS A 72 5.68 24.92 -137.68
N ILE A 73 4.72 25.73 -138.14
CA ILE A 73 3.75 26.43 -137.28
C ILE A 73 2.91 25.44 -136.49
N ILE A 74 2.31 24.43 -137.14
CA ILE A 74 1.53 23.37 -136.46
C ILE A 74 2.38 22.65 -135.40
N HIS A 75 3.64 22.33 -135.69
CA HIS A 75 4.54 21.71 -134.71
C HIS A 75 4.86 22.66 -133.53
N ILE A 76 5.02 23.96 -133.78
CA ILE A 76 5.23 24.97 -132.73
C ILE A 76 3.98 25.13 -131.86
N GLU A 77 2.78 25.15 -132.46
CA GLU A 77 1.50 25.20 -131.76
C GLU A 77 1.29 23.95 -130.88
N GLN A 78 1.54 22.76 -131.40
CA GLN A 78 1.48 21.50 -130.65
C GLN A 78 2.49 21.48 -129.48
N HIS A 79 3.73 21.91 -129.71
CA HIS A 79 4.73 22.00 -128.65
C HIS A 79 4.39 23.08 -127.61
N SER A 80 3.80 24.20 -128.04
CA SER A 80 3.30 25.25 -127.14
C SER A 80 2.17 24.73 -126.25
N ALA A 81 1.21 23.98 -126.80
CA ALA A 81 0.15 23.34 -126.03
C ALA A 81 0.68 22.28 -125.03
N GLN A 82 1.71 21.51 -125.42
CA GLN A 82 2.39 20.58 -124.49
C GLN A 82 3.12 21.31 -123.36
N LEU A 83 3.76 22.45 -123.66
CA LEU A 83 4.41 23.28 -122.65
C LEU A 83 3.39 23.96 -121.72
N GLN A 84 2.24 24.39 -122.24
CA GLN A 84 1.13 24.91 -121.44
C GLN A 84 0.56 23.84 -120.51
N HIS A 85 0.31 22.61 -120.98
CA HIS A 85 -0.14 21.51 -120.12
C HIS A 85 0.86 21.25 -118.99
N LYS A 86 2.15 21.13 -119.31
CA LYS A 86 3.22 20.95 -118.31
C LYS A 86 3.32 22.13 -117.32
N ALA A 87 3.08 23.36 -117.77
CA ALA A 87 3.04 24.53 -116.89
C ALA A 87 1.87 24.43 -115.90
N THR A 88 0.67 24.06 -116.36
CA THR A 88 -0.50 23.82 -115.51
C THR A 88 -0.28 22.66 -114.53
N ASP A 89 0.34 21.55 -114.98
CA ASP A 89 0.68 20.42 -114.11
C ASP A 89 1.65 20.82 -112.99
N LEU A 90 2.67 21.63 -113.34
CA LEU A 90 3.64 22.18 -112.38
C LEU A 90 3.01 23.22 -111.45
N GLU A 91 2.06 24.03 -111.91
CA GLU A 91 1.34 25.01 -111.09
C GLU A 91 0.41 24.31 -110.07
N ASN A 92 -0.32 23.27 -110.49
CA ASN A 92 -1.10 22.41 -109.59
C ASN A 92 -0.21 21.67 -108.57
N SER A 93 0.97 21.20 -109.01
CA SER A 93 1.97 20.57 -108.14
C SER A 93 2.55 21.57 -107.13
N LEU A 94 2.78 22.82 -107.55
CA LEU A 94 3.26 23.89 -106.67
C LEU A 94 2.20 24.28 -105.63
N GLN A 95 0.92 24.40 -106.02
CA GLN A 95 -0.17 24.71 -105.10
C GLN A 95 -0.37 23.62 -104.04
N SER A 96 -0.33 22.34 -104.44
CA SER A 96 -0.43 21.22 -103.49
C SER A 96 0.77 21.12 -102.55
N LEU A 97 2.00 21.40 -103.02
CA LEU A 97 3.18 21.53 -102.16
C LEU A 97 3.08 22.72 -101.21
N GLN A 98 2.59 23.88 -101.66
CA GLN A 98 2.34 25.05 -100.81
C GLN A 98 1.31 24.74 -99.70
N GLN A 99 0.23 24.04 -100.03
CA GLN A 99 -0.75 23.60 -99.04
C GLN A 99 -0.15 22.61 -98.03
N ALA A 100 0.66 21.65 -98.49
CA ALA A 100 1.35 20.71 -97.60
C ALA A 100 2.34 21.40 -96.65
N VAL A 101 3.09 22.40 -97.14
CA VAL A 101 3.96 23.24 -96.30
C VAL A 101 3.15 24.00 -95.26
N GLN A 102 2.04 24.65 -95.65
CA GLN A 102 1.19 25.40 -94.72
C GLN A 102 0.57 24.51 -93.62
N ILE A 103 0.21 23.26 -93.94
CA ILE A 103 -0.24 22.28 -92.95
C ILE A 103 0.92 21.93 -91.99
N GLY A 104 2.11 21.62 -92.52
CA GLY A 104 3.29 21.32 -91.72
C GLY A 104 3.72 22.47 -90.80
N GLU A 105 3.64 23.73 -91.26
CA GLU A 105 3.87 24.92 -90.43
C GLU A 105 2.86 25.02 -89.27
N SER A 106 1.59 24.72 -89.53
CA SER A 106 0.56 24.69 -88.48
C SER A 106 0.76 23.54 -87.48
N GLU A 107 1.20 22.37 -87.93
CA GLU A 107 1.52 21.23 -87.07
C GLU A 107 2.77 21.52 -86.20
N ILE A 108 3.80 22.16 -86.78
CA ILE A 108 5.01 22.58 -86.06
C ILE A 108 4.68 23.58 -84.95
N GLU A 109 3.86 24.61 -85.21
CA GLU A 109 3.47 25.54 -84.14
C GLU A 109 2.58 24.88 -83.06
N GLN A 110 1.71 23.92 -83.43
CA GLN A 110 0.97 23.13 -82.43
C GLN A 110 1.92 22.29 -81.55
N LEU A 111 2.84 21.53 -82.14
CA LEU A 111 3.84 20.74 -81.42
C LEU A 111 4.76 21.62 -80.54
N LYS A 112 5.04 22.84 -80.98
CA LYS A 112 5.81 23.84 -80.23
C LYS A 112 5.01 24.43 -79.05
N THR A 113 3.69 24.57 -79.15
CA THR A 113 2.84 24.90 -77.99
C THR A 113 2.77 23.75 -76.99
N THR A 114 2.52 22.51 -77.43
CA THR A 114 2.43 21.37 -76.51
C THR A 114 3.78 21.05 -75.84
N ALA A 115 4.91 21.18 -76.55
CA ALA A 115 6.23 21.06 -75.95
C ALA A 115 6.47 22.08 -74.83
N LYS A 116 6.04 23.34 -75.03
CA LYS A 116 6.15 24.40 -74.01
C LYS A 116 5.25 24.14 -72.80
N ASP A 117 4.04 23.63 -73.02
CA ASP A 117 3.12 23.28 -71.93
C ASP A 117 3.65 22.08 -71.11
N ILE A 118 4.28 21.10 -71.76
CA ILE A 118 4.99 19.97 -71.11
C ILE A 118 6.21 20.48 -70.33
N GLU A 119 6.97 21.46 -70.83
CA GLU A 119 8.06 22.09 -70.07
C GLU A 119 7.55 22.81 -68.82
N ALA A 120 6.39 23.45 -68.88
CA ALA A 120 5.76 24.10 -67.73
C ALA A 120 5.23 23.09 -66.70
N GLU A 121 4.58 22.01 -67.13
CA GLU A 121 4.14 20.91 -66.26
C GLU A 121 5.33 20.25 -65.56
N LYS A 122 6.40 19.93 -66.32
CA LYS A 122 7.66 19.41 -65.80
C LYS A 122 8.28 20.34 -64.76
N ALA A 123 8.25 21.65 -64.96
CA ALA A 123 8.75 22.62 -63.99
C ALA A 123 7.95 22.58 -62.67
N GLY A 124 6.61 22.55 -62.75
CA GLY A 124 5.74 22.42 -61.58
C GLY A 124 5.93 21.10 -60.82
N LEU A 125 6.11 19.98 -61.53
CA LEU A 125 6.41 18.68 -60.92
C LEU A 125 7.78 18.67 -60.23
N MET A 126 8.79 19.37 -60.77
CA MET A 126 10.09 19.52 -60.09
C MET A 126 9.99 20.41 -58.84
N GLU A 127 9.18 21.48 -58.86
CA GLU A 127 8.92 22.31 -57.66
C GLU A 127 8.21 21.51 -56.55
N GLN A 128 7.22 20.70 -56.91
CA GLN A 128 6.54 19.77 -55.98
C GLN A 128 7.52 18.74 -55.40
N LEU A 129 8.40 18.15 -56.23
CA LEU A 129 9.39 17.18 -55.77
C LEU A 129 10.39 17.77 -54.76
N GLU A 130 10.86 19.00 -54.96
CA GLU A 130 11.73 19.67 -53.97
C GLU A 130 10.97 20.04 -52.68
N ALA A 131 9.68 20.39 -52.79
CA ALA A 131 8.83 20.64 -51.62
C ALA A 131 8.59 19.35 -50.79
N GLU A 132 8.37 18.19 -51.43
CA GLU A 132 8.26 16.91 -50.74
C GLU A 132 9.58 16.46 -50.11
N LYS A 133 10.72 16.62 -50.80
CA LYS A 133 12.05 16.37 -50.21
C LYS A 133 12.28 17.19 -48.95
N ALA A 134 11.94 18.48 -48.96
CA ALA A 134 12.06 19.34 -47.79
C ALA A 134 11.17 18.88 -46.62
N GLN A 135 9.98 18.35 -46.90
CA GLN A 135 9.12 17.74 -45.88
C GLN A 135 9.71 16.43 -45.32
N ILE A 136 10.27 15.57 -46.17
CA ILE A 136 10.95 14.33 -45.76
C ILE A 136 12.12 14.66 -44.81
N THR A 137 13.00 15.59 -45.17
CA THR A 137 14.12 16.00 -44.30
C THR A 137 13.64 16.64 -42.98
N SER A 138 12.50 17.33 -42.97
CA SER A 138 11.88 17.82 -41.74
C SER A 138 11.38 16.67 -40.84
N LEU A 139 10.79 15.63 -41.42
CA LEU A 139 10.32 14.45 -40.70
C LEU A 139 11.50 13.60 -40.19
N GLU A 140 12.57 13.44 -40.96
CA GLU A 140 13.80 12.75 -40.53
C GLU A 140 14.41 13.42 -39.28
N ALA A 141 14.48 14.76 -39.25
CA ALA A 141 14.94 15.52 -38.08
C ALA A 141 14.02 15.36 -36.85
N GLN A 142 12.70 15.27 -37.06
CA GLN A 142 11.73 14.99 -35.99
C GLN A 142 11.90 13.56 -35.45
N ILE A 143 12.06 12.55 -36.32
CA ILE A 143 12.33 11.16 -35.94
C ILE A 143 13.62 11.07 -35.11
N GLN A 144 14.72 11.68 -35.58
CA GLN A 144 15.98 11.71 -34.84
C GLN A 144 15.84 12.36 -33.46
N THR A 145 15.01 13.41 -33.34
CA THR A 145 14.70 14.06 -32.05
C THR A 145 13.93 13.12 -31.11
N LEU A 146 12.94 12.39 -31.63
CA LEU A 146 12.16 11.40 -30.87
C LEU A 146 13.03 10.20 -30.43
N GLU A 147 13.99 9.77 -31.25
CA GLU A 147 14.93 8.71 -30.87
C GLU A 147 15.86 9.14 -29.73
N GLN A 148 16.34 10.38 -29.74
CA GLN A 148 17.12 10.94 -28.63
C GLN A 148 16.29 11.00 -27.33
N GLN A 149 15.04 11.45 -27.42
CA GLN A 149 14.12 11.47 -26.26
C GLN A 149 13.85 10.06 -25.71
N LYS A 150 13.61 9.07 -26.59
CA LYS A 150 13.47 7.65 -26.24
C LYS A 150 14.73 7.11 -25.53
N GLY A 151 15.92 7.50 -26.00
CA GLY A 151 17.19 7.16 -25.37
C GLY A 151 17.31 7.69 -23.94
N GLU A 152 16.95 8.95 -23.70
CA GLU A 152 16.98 9.56 -22.36
C GLU A 152 15.91 8.97 -21.43
N ILE A 153 14.70 8.71 -21.93
CA ILE A 153 13.63 8.04 -21.17
C ILE A 153 14.09 6.64 -20.70
N ASN A 154 14.73 5.85 -21.58
CA ASN A 154 15.30 4.56 -21.21
C ASN A 154 16.41 4.70 -20.15
N ARG A 155 17.28 5.70 -20.27
CA ARG A 155 18.33 6.00 -19.28
C ARG A 155 17.75 6.34 -17.90
N GLN A 156 16.68 7.14 -17.85
CA GLN A 156 15.99 7.48 -16.61
C GLN A 156 15.25 6.27 -16.02
N PHE A 157 14.65 5.42 -16.85
CA PHE A 157 14.03 4.17 -16.43
C PHE A 157 15.05 3.22 -15.78
N ASP A 158 16.23 3.05 -16.37
CA ASP A 158 17.30 2.22 -15.79
C ASP A 158 17.87 2.80 -14.48
N LEU A 159 17.94 4.13 -14.34
CA LEU A 159 18.32 4.79 -13.09
C LEU A 159 17.26 4.56 -12.00
N THR A 160 15.99 4.77 -12.33
CA THR A 160 14.85 4.53 -11.42
C THR A 160 14.80 3.06 -10.99
N LYS A 161 14.98 2.12 -11.93
CA LYS A 161 15.03 0.68 -11.66
C LYS A 161 16.14 0.32 -10.66
N LYS A 162 17.34 0.88 -10.82
CA LYS A 162 18.46 0.72 -9.86
C LYS A 162 18.14 1.31 -8.49
N GLN A 163 17.50 2.48 -8.44
CA GLN A 163 17.03 3.09 -7.19
C GLN A 163 15.99 2.21 -6.49
N THR A 164 15.01 1.66 -7.22
CA THR A 164 14.01 0.73 -6.67
C THR A 164 14.66 -0.54 -6.10
N THR A 165 15.63 -1.14 -6.80
CA THR A 165 16.37 -2.30 -6.27
C THR A 165 17.16 -1.94 -5.00
N SER A 166 17.79 -0.76 -4.95
CA SER A 166 18.49 -0.27 -3.76
C SER A 166 17.53 -0.07 -2.58
N LEU A 167 16.38 0.57 -2.80
CA LEU A 167 15.35 0.80 -1.78
C LEU A 167 14.78 -0.53 -1.26
N TYR A 168 14.54 -1.51 -2.14
CA TYR A 168 14.09 -2.84 -1.73
C TYR A 168 15.10 -3.53 -0.81
N SER A 169 16.40 -3.46 -1.12
CA SER A 169 17.45 -4.01 -0.24
C SER A 169 17.54 -3.30 1.11
N GLN A 170 17.31 -1.97 1.16
CA GLN A 170 17.27 -1.21 2.41
C GLN A 170 16.04 -1.56 3.26
N ILE A 171 14.87 -1.80 2.64
CA ILE A 171 13.67 -2.27 3.32
C ILE A 171 13.92 -3.63 3.97
N GLN A 172 14.55 -4.58 3.25
CA GLN A 172 14.88 -5.89 3.83
C GLN A 172 15.84 -5.80 5.03
N THR A 173 16.81 -4.87 5.01
CA THR A 173 17.65 -4.61 6.20
C THR A 173 16.82 -4.05 7.36
N LEU A 174 15.94 -3.09 7.12
CA LEU A 174 15.08 -2.52 8.16
C LEU A 174 14.05 -3.52 8.72
N GLU A 175 13.59 -4.47 7.92
CA GLU A 175 12.76 -5.60 8.37
C GLU A 175 13.54 -6.56 9.29
N GLN A 176 14.82 -6.82 8.97
CA GLN A 176 15.72 -7.60 9.82
C GLN A 176 16.05 -6.87 11.13
N ASP A 177 16.36 -5.57 11.08
CA ASP A 177 16.62 -4.74 12.26
C ASP A 177 15.39 -4.66 13.19
N LYS A 178 14.19 -4.51 12.59
CA LYS A 178 12.92 -4.57 13.33
C LYS A 178 12.75 -5.91 14.06
N ALA A 179 13.05 -7.04 13.40
CA ALA A 179 12.93 -8.36 14.03
C ALA A 179 13.91 -8.52 15.21
N LEU A 180 15.13 -7.99 15.11
CA LEU A 180 16.08 -7.96 16.22
C LEU A 180 15.56 -7.10 17.38
N LEU A 181 15.06 -5.89 17.12
CA LEU A 181 14.49 -5.01 18.13
C LEU A 181 13.26 -5.61 18.83
N GLN A 182 12.42 -6.38 18.12
CA GLN A 182 11.33 -7.12 18.74
C GLN A 182 11.84 -8.22 19.68
N GLN A 183 12.92 -8.92 19.34
CA GLN A 183 13.55 -9.90 20.22
C GLN A 183 14.25 -9.27 21.45
N GLU A 184 14.73 -8.03 21.33
CA GLU A 184 15.27 -7.27 22.47
C GLU A 184 14.16 -6.76 23.40
N LEU A 185 13.01 -6.35 22.84
CA LEU A 185 11.83 -5.98 23.62
C LEU A 185 11.28 -7.16 24.43
N GLU A 186 11.15 -8.34 23.82
CA GLU A 186 10.68 -9.57 24.49
C GLU A 186 11.58 -9.94 25.69
N LYS A 187 12.91 -9.82 25.55
CA LYS A 187 13.87 -9.99 26.66
C LYS A 187 13.71 -8.93 27.75
N ALA A 188 13.41 -7.68 27.37
CA ALA A 188 13.17 -6.60 28.33
C ALA A 188 11.88 -6.81 29.13
N GLU A 189 10.84 -7.39 28.51
CA GLU A 189 9.61 -7.79 29.20
C GLU A 189 9.84 -8.99 30.15
N GLU A 190 10.63 -9.98 29.74
CA GLU A 190 11.04 -11.10 30.61
C GLU A 190 11.85 -10.59 31.83
N LEU A 191 12.75 -9.62 31.63
CA LEU A 191 13.49 -8.96 32.72
C LEU A 191 12.57 -8.15 33.63
N ARG A 192 11.57 -7.45 33.07
CA ARG A 192 10.57 -6.70 33.86
C ARG A 192 9.72 -7.63 34.74
N ALA A 193 9.35 -8.82 34.25
CA ALA A 193 8.67 -9.83 35.04
C ALA A 193 9.55 -10.33 36.21
N LYS A 194 10.86 -10.52 35.99
CA LYS A 194 11.82 -10.88 37.05
C LYS A 194 12.02 -9.78 38.09
N VAL A 195 11.95 -8.50 37.69
CA VAL A 195 11.95 -7.37 38.64
C VAL A 195 10.69 -7.40 39.53
N ALA A 196 9.51 -7.66 38.96
CA ALA A 196 8.28 -7.75 39.75
C ALA A 196 8.28 -8.93 40.76
N ASP A 197 8.89 -10.06 40.41
CA ASP A 197 9.12 -11.18 41.35
C ASP A 197 10.10 -10.82 42.49
N LEU A 198 11.13 -10.03 42.19
CA LEU A 198 12.05 -9.49 43.21
C LEU A 198 11.38 -8.45 44.11
N ASP A 199 10.53 -7.57 43.57
CA ASP A 199 9.76 -6.60 44.34
C ASP A 199 8.77 -7.30 45.28
N HIS A 200 8.10 -8.36 44.83
CA HIS A 200 7.24 -9.18 45.68
C HIS A 200 8.02 -9.83 46.84
N LYS A 201 9.20 -10.41 46.57
CA LYS A 201 10.07 -11.00 47.60
C LYS A 201 10.66 -9.97 48.55
N ASN A 202 10.95 -8.76 48.07
CA ASN A 202 11.33 -7.64 48.93
C ASN A 202 10.18 -7.24 49.88
N GLN A 203 8.92 -7.30 49.43
CA GLN A 203 7.76 -7.11 50.31
C GLN A 203 7.62 -8.25 51.32
N GLU A 204 7.74 -9.52 50.92
CA GLU A 204 7.74 -10.66 51.85
C GLU A 204 8.83 -10.53 52.93
N LEU A 205 10.04 -10.13 52.53
CA LEU A 205 11.15 -9.86 53.45
C LEU A 205 10.89 -8.66 54.37
N SER A 206 10.21 -7.62 53.88
CA SER A 206 9.78 -6.47 54.68
C SER A 206 8.71 -6.88 55.71
N ASP A 207 7.75 -7.71 55.33
CA ASP A 207 6.67 -8.18 56.21
C ASP A 207 7.19 -9.19 57.26
N LEU A 208 8.20 -9.99 56.90
CA LEU A 208 8.97 -10.81 57.85
C LEU A 208 9.80 -9.94 58.80
N ALA A 209 10.48 -8.90 58.30
CA ALA A 209 11.23 -7.96 59.14
C ALA A 209 10.31 -7.21 60.11
N ALA A 210 9.09 -6.86 59.71
CA ALA A 210 8.08 -6.24 60.56
C ALA A 210 7.56 -7.15 61.69
N GLN A 211 7.72 -8.48 61.57
CA GLN A 211 7.41 -9.43 62.65
C GLN A 211 8.51 -9.52 63.71
N ILE A 212 9.77 -9.18 63.38
CA ILE A 212 10.92 -9.30 64.29
C ILE A 212 10.71 -8.49 65.59
N PRO A 213 10.26 -7.22 65.58
CA PRO A 213 10.00 -6.46 66.81
C PRO A 213 8.92 -7.09 67.71
N ASN A 214 7.90 -7.74 67.13
CA ASN A 214 6.86 -8.43 67.89
C ASN A 214 7.44 -9.69 68.57
N LEU A 215 8.19 -10.51 67.83
CA LEU A 215 8.88 -11.67 68.38
C LEU A 215 9.92 -11.29 69.43
N GLN A 216 10.64 -10.17 69.27
CA GLN A 216 11.54 -9.61 70.28
C GLN A 216 10.79 -9.19 71.55
N GLY A 217 9.64 -8.51 71.42
CA GLY A 217 8.78 -8.17 72.56
C GLY A 217 8.22 -9.39 73.29
N GLN A 218 7.86 -10.45 72.55
CA GLN A 218 7.45 -11.74 73.13
C GLN A 218 8.60 -12.42 73.89
N ILE A 219 9.80 -12.46 73.31
CA ILE A 219 11.01 -12.97 73.98
C ILE A 219 11.28 -12.18 75.27
N GLN A 220 11.30 -10.85 75.21
CA GLN A 220 11.53 -10.00 76.39
C GLN A 220 10.46 -10.19 77.48
N THR A 221 9.20 -10.43 77.09
CA THR A 221 8.11 -10.75 78.02
C THR A 221 8.32 -12.13 78.67
N LEU A 222 8.77 -13.12 77.90
CA LEU A 222 9.10 -14.45 78.41
C LEU A 222 10.34 -14.42 79.32
N GLU A 223 11.36 -13.62 79.00
CA GLU A 223 12.54 -13.39 79.84
C GLU A 223 12.14 -12.76 81.19
N GLN A 224 11.26 -11.76 81.19
CA GLN A 224 10.73 -11.17 82.43
C GLN A 224 9.92 -12.21 83.24
N ASN A 225 8.98 -12.92 82.61
CA ASN A 225 8.18 -13.95 83.29
C ASN A 225 9.07 -15.07 83.90
N LEU A 226 10.18 -15.40 83.24
CA LEU A 226 11.13 -16.41 83.71
C LEU A 226 12.01 -15.87 84.85
N ALA A 227 12.36 -14.59 84.84
CA ALA A 227 12.97 -13.92 85.99
C ALA A 227 12.03 -13.88 87.20
N ASP A 228 10.77 -13.48 87.01
CA ASP A 228 9.73 -13.44 88.06
C ASP A 228 9.49 -14.84 88.66
N GLN A 229 9.43 -15.88 87.82
CA GLN A 229 9.35 -17.28 88.25
C GLN A 229 10.62 -17.74 88.99
N THR A 230 11.79 -17.23 88.62
CA THR A 230 13.05 -17.54 89.31
C THR A 230 13.07 -16.90 90.71
N GLU A 231 12.63 -15.65 90.83
CA GLU A 231 12.49 -15.00 92.14
C GLU A 231 11.48 -15.73 93.04
N GLN A 232 10.31 -16.10 92.50
CA GLN A 232 9.31 -16.92 93.22
C GLN A 232 9.89 -18.28 93.68
N TYR A 233 10.71 -18.92 92.85
CA TYR A 233 11.39 -20.16 93.21
C TYR A 233 12.44 -19.95 94.31
N GLU A 234 13.25 -18.89 94.25
CA GLU A 234 14.22 -18.55 95.30
C GLU A 234 13.54 -18.20 96.63
N GLN A 235 12.45 -17.42 96.60
CA GLN A 235 11.62 -17.14 97.78
C GLN A 235 11.05 -18.44 98.38
N GLY A 236 10.51 -19.33 97.54
CA GLY A 236 10.02 -20.65 97.96
C GLY A 236 11.11 -21.55 98.55
N GLN A 237 12.33 -21.52 98.02
CA GLN A 237 13.48 -22.23 98.61
C GLN A 237 13.91 -21.65 99.96
N GLN A 238 13.84 -20.32 100.14
CA GLN A 238 14.08 -19.69 101.45
C GLN A 238 13.00 -20.06 102.47
N GLU A 239 11.72 -20.13 102.07
CA GLU A 239 10.63 -20.60 102.92
C GLU A 239 10.80 -22.08 103.29
N ILE A 240 11.14 -22.95 102.33
CA ILE A 240 11.46 -24.36 102.59
C ILE A 240 12.63 -24.49 103.58
N ALA A 241 13.69 -23.71 103.43
CA ALA A 241 14.82 -23.71 104.35
C ALA A 241 14.43 -23.23 105.77
N SER A 242 13.56 -22.23 105.86
CA SER A 242 12.98 -21.74 107.13
C SER A 242 12.14 -22.83 107.81
N LEU A 243 11.24 -23.48 107.06
CA LEU A 243 10.41 -24.59 107.55
C LEU A 243 11.25 -25.80 107.95
N GLN A 244 12.28 -26.17 107.20
CA GLN A 244 13.25 -27.21 107.59
C GLN A 244 13.98 -26.84 108.89
N GLY A 245 14.32 -25.56 109.09
CA GLY A 245 14.87 -25.04 110.34
C GLY A 245 13.90 -25.16 111.52
N GLN A 246 12.62 -24.85 111.31
CA GLN A 246 11.56 -25.01 112.32
C GLN A 246 11.32 -26.48 112.66
N ILE A 247 11.20 -27.36 111.66
CA ILE A 247 11.08 -28.82 111.85
C ILE A 247 12.29 -29.35 112.63
N SER A 248 13.51 -28.95 112.25
CA SER A 248 14.74 -29.31 112.98
C SER A 248 14.77 -28.80 114.43
N GLY A 249 14.02 -27.73 114.75
CA GLY A 249 13.80 -27.25 116.12
C GLY A 249 12.81 -28.14 116.87
N LEU A 250 11.64 -28.37 116.29
CA LEU A 250 10.57 -29.22 116.83
C LEU A 250 11.02 -30.68 117.04
N GLU A 251 11.91 -31.20 116.19
CA GLU A 251 12.50 -32.53 116.38
C GLU A 251 13.44 -32.60 117.58
N ARG A 252 14.20 -31.53 117.87
CA ARG A 252 15.03 -31.44 119.09
C ARG A 252 14.16 -31.29 120.33
N GLU A 253 13.10 -30.49 120.26
CA GLU A 253 12.13 -30.31 121.35
C GLU A 253 11.40 -31.63 121.66
N LYS A 254 10.88 -32.32 120.63
CA LYS A 254 10.31 -33.67 120.72
C LYS A 254 11.30 -34.67 121.33
N LYS A 255 12.58 -34.59 120.94
CA LYS A 255 13.63 -35.45 121.51
C LYS A 255 13.85 -35.16 123.00
N SER A 256 13.95 -33.89 123.40
CA SER A 256 14.05 -33.50 124.82
C SER A 256 12.85 -34.03 125.60
N LEU A 257 11.63 -33.74 125.15
CA LEU A 257 10.39 -34.20 125.79
C LEU A 257 10.30 -35.73 125.88
N SER A 258 10.86 -36.47 124.92
CA SER A 258 10.95 -37.93 124.97
C SER A 258 12.01 -38.43 125.96
N GLU A 259 13.11 -37.70 126.16
CA GLU A 259 14.14 -38.00 127.15
C GLU A 259 13.63 -37.67 128.57
N ASP A 260 12.96 -36.53 128.75
CA ASP A 260 12.26 -36.13 129.98
C ASP A 260 11.14 -37.12 130.36
N LEU A 261 10.37 -37.60 129.38
CA LEU A 261 9.35 -38.64 129.58
C LEU A 261 9.98 -39.97 130.05
N ALA A 262 11.06 -40.42 129.41
CA ALA A 262 11.75 -41.66 129.81
C ALA A 262 12.34 -41.56 131.23
N VAL A 263 12.84 -40.38 131.64
CA VAL A 263 13.26 -40.11 133.02
C VAL A 263 12.06 -40.18 133.98
N SER A 264 10.90 -39.63 133.59
CA SER A 264 9.67 -39.71 134.38
C SER A 264 9.13 -41.14 134.53
N GLU A 265 9.14 -41.93 133.46
CA GLU A 265 8.76 -43.36 133.47
C GLU A 265 9.69 -44.18 134.36
N THR A 266 11.01 -43.96 134.25
CA THR A 266 12.02 -44.60 135.11
C THR A 266 11.80 -44.25 136.59
N ARG A 267 11.46 -42.98 136.89
CA ARG A 267 11.13 -42.54 138.24
C ARG A 267 9.83 -43.16 138.76
N SER A 268 8.82 -43.31 137.90
CA SER A 268 7.55 -43.97 138.23
C SER A 268 7.77 -45.46 138.57
N LEU A 269 8.58 -46.17 137.78
CA LEU A 269 9.00 -47.55 138.06
C LEU A 269 9.76 -47.67 139.39
N SER A 270 10.69 -46.75 139.68
CA SER A 270 11.40 -46.73 140.97
C SER A 270 10.48 -46.50 142.16
N LEU A 271 9.48 -45.62 142.02
CA LEU A 271 8.46 -45.37 143.07
C LEU A 271 7.51 -46.56 143.24
N GLY A 272 7.18 -47.27 142.15
CA GLY A 272 6.45 -48.54 142.21
C GLY A 272 7.20 -49.60 143.01
N GLN A 273 8.49 -49.81 142.71
CA GLN A 273 9.36 -50.73 143.45
C GLN A 273 9.52 -50.33 144.93
N GLU A 274 9.50 -49.04 145.25
CA GLU A 274 9.51 -48.55 146.64
C GLU A 274 8.18 -48.87 147.36
N CYS A 275 7.04 -48.70 146.68
CA CYS A 275 5.73 -49.12 147.20
C CYS A 275 5.60 -50.64 147.38
N ASP A 276 6.16 -51.44 146.47
CA ASP A 276 6.19 -52.91 146.59
C ASP A 276 7.02 -53.34 147.81
N ASN A 277 8.21 -52.75 148.00
CA ASN A 277 9.04 -52.99 149.18
C ASN A 277 8.33 -52.60 150.49
N LEU A 278 7.65 -51.46 150.52
CA LEU A 278 6.83 -51.04 151.66
C LEU A 278 5.67 -52.01 151.93
N THR A 279 5.06 -52.55 150.87
CA THR A 279 3.97 -53.53 150.96
C THR A 279 4.45 -54.86 151.54
N ILE A 280 5.61 -55.37 151.11
CA ILE A 280 6.25 -56.56 151.69
C ILE A 280 6.54 -56.34 153.19
N LYS A 281 7.11 -55.19 153.54
CA LYS A 281 7.45 -54.84 154.93
C LYS A 281 6.23 -54.68 155.84
N LEU A 282 5.10 -54.26 155.27
CA LEU A 282 3.79 -54.24 155.93
C LEU A 282 3.24 -55.66 156.13
N GLN A 283 3.41 -56.56 155.16
CA GLN A 283 3.04 -57.98 155.30
C GLN A 283 3.88 -58.69 156.38
N GLU A 284 5.20 -58.43 156.46
CA GLU A 284 6.06 -58.96 157.52
C GLU A 284 5.62 -58.51 158.91
N THR A 285 5.26 -57.23 159.07
CA THR A 285 4.79 -56.70 160.37
C THR A 285 3.38 -57.19 160.74
N VAL A 286 2.48 -57.37 159.76
CA VAL A 286 1.19 -58.06 159.98
C VAL A 286 1.41 -59.50 160.43
N ALA A 287 2.34 -60.24 159.81
CA ALA A 287 2.67 -61.61 160.20
C ALA A 287 3.19 -61.69 161.65
N GLN A 288 4.06 -60.76 162.06
CA GLN A 288 4.54 -60.65 163.45
C GLN A 288 3.39 -60.39 164.44
N VAL A 289 2.45 -59.50 164.11
CA VAL A 289 1.26 -59.24 164.94
C VAL A 289 0.38 -60.49 165.07
N THR A 290 0.18 -61.26 163.99
CA THR A 290 -0.59 -62.52 164.06
C THR A 290 0.10 -63.59 164.92
N ALA A 291 1.43 -63.67 164.93
CA ALA A 291 2.17 -64.60 165.78
C ALA A 291 2.01 -64.27 167.27
N ILE A 292 2.15 -62.99 167.64
CA ILE A 292 1.95 -62.50 169.02
C ILE A 292 0.49 -62.74 169.48
N THR A 293 -0.48 -62.61 168.56
CA THR A 293 -1.89 -62.89 168.86
C THR A 293 -2.12 -64.38 169.20
N ALA A 294 -1.45 -65.29 168.49
CA ALA A 294 -1.51 -66.73 168.78
C ALA A 294 -0.88 -67.10 170.14
N GLU A 295 0.24 -66.46 170.54
CA GLU A 295 0.82 -66.66 171.88
C GLU A 295 -0.14 -66.20 172.99
N LYS A 296 -0.78 -65.04 172.83
CA LYS A 296 -1.82 -64.53 173.74
C LYS A 296 -2.95 -65.56 173.92
N ASP A 297 -3.45 -66.13 172.83
CA ASP A 297 -4.60 -67.05 172.89
C ASP A 297 -4.22 -68.42 173.49
N SER A 298 -2.98 -68.87 173.27
CA SER A 298 -2.39 -70.04 173.96
C SER A 298 -2.32 -69.86 175.48
N LEU A 299 -1.86 -68.68 175.95
CA LEU A 299 -1.83 -68.35 177.38
C LEU A 299 -3.24 -68.29 177.99
N GLY A 300 -4.25 -67.86 177.22
CA GLY A 300 -5.65 -67.90 177.63
C GLY A 300 -6.16 -69.32 177.89
N ALA A 301 -5.81 -70.28 177.03
CA ALA A 301 -6.22 -71.68 177.17
C ALA A 301 -5.65 -72.34 178.44
N HIS A 302 -4.41 -72.03 178.80
CA HIS A 302 -3.80 -72.54 180.05
C HIS A 302 -4.46 -72.00 181.32
N LEU A 303 -5.04 -70.80 181.29
CA LEU A 303 -5.69 -70.18 182.45
C LEU A 303 -7.03 -70.86 182.81
N GLU A 304 -7.82 -71.27 181.82
CA GLU A 304 -9.10 -71.98 182.08
C GLU A 304 -8.89 -73.43 182.53
N ALA A 305 -7.87 -74.12 182.01
CA ALA A 305 -7.53 -75.47 182.46
C ALA A 305 -7.25 -75.53 183.97
N ALA A 306 -6.52 -74.54 184.50
CA ALA A 306 -6.19 -74.45 185.93
C ALA A 306 -7.40 -74.16 186.84
N LYS A 307 -8.50 -73.58 186.34
CA LYS A 307 -9.73 -73.35 187.13
C LYS A 307 -10.52 -74.63 187.35
N LEU A 308 -10.64 -75.45 186.31
CA LEU A 308 -11.43 -76.70 186.33
C LEU A 308 -10.85 -77.72 187.32
N GLU A 309 -9.52 -77.81 187.43
CA GLU A 309 -8.85 -78.71 188.36
C GLU A 309 -9.02 -78.27 189.83
N LEU A 310 -9.16 -76.96 190.08
CA LEU A 310 -9.43 -76.39 191.40
C LEU A 310 -10.86 -76.71 191.89
N GLN A 311 -11.86 -76.62 191.01
CA GLN A 311 -13.25 -77.00 191.36
C GLN A 311 -13.41 -78.48 191.72
N ALA A 312 -12.58 -79.38 191.18
CA ALA A 312 -12.66 -80.81 191.46
C ALA A 312 -12.27 -81.18 192.90
N LEU A 313 -11.44 -80.37 193.56
CA LEU A 313 -10.97 -80.60 194.94
C LEU A 313 -11.93 -80.08 196.01
N GLU A 314 -12.77 -79.08 195.68
CA GLU A 314 -13.75 -78.51 196.61
C GLU A 314 -14.86 -79.53 196.96
N VAL A 315 -15.27 -80.35 195.98
CA VAL A 315 -16.45 -81.25 196.07
C VAL A 315 -16.22 -82.45 197.00
N GLN A 316 -15.00 -82.98 197.13
CA GLN A 316 -14.72 -84.13 198.01
C GLN A 316 -14.61 -83.79 199.50
N LYS A 317 -14.81 -82.53 199.88
CA LYS A 317 -14.66 -82.04 201.26
C LYS A 317 -15.98 -81.97 202.05
N GLU A 318 -17.12 -81.81 201.38
CA GLU A 318 -18.43 -81.60 202.01
C GLU A 318 -19.12 -82.90 202.48
N GLU A 319 -19.01 -83.99 201.72
CA GLU A 319 -19.98 -85.10 201.78
C GLU A 319 -19.56 -86.30 202.68
N LEU A 320 -18.59 -86.12 203.58
CA LEU A 320 -18.14 -87.18 204.50
C LEU A 320 -17.89 -86.71 205.95
N SER A 321 -18.67 -85.73 206.42
CA SER A 321 -18.74 -85.37 207.84
C SER A 321 -20.18 -85.21 208.35
N ALA A 322 -20.69 -86.26 209.00
CA ALA A 322 -21.97 -86.34 209.72
C ALA A 322 -23.22 -86.15 208.84
N GLU A 323 -24.11 -87.13 208.65
CA GLU A 323 -24.45 -88.25 209.56
C GLU A 323 -24.69 -87.81 211.02
N LEU A 324 -25.30 -86.63 211.23
CA LEU A 324 -26.02 -86.37 212.49
C LEU A 324 -27.33 -85.59 212.28
N THR A 325 -28.30 -86.33 211.76
CA THR A 325 -29.73 -86.23 212.07
C THR A 325 -30.16 -85.21 213.13
N THR A 326 -31.15 -84.36 212.82
CA THR A 326 -32.56 -84.64 213.17
C THR A 326 -33.51 -83.69 212.43
N ALA A 327 -34.67 -84.20 212.03
CA ALA A 327 -35.64 -83.50 211.19
C ALA A 327 -36.52 -82.47 211.94
N ALA A 328 -36.85 -81.37 211.25
CA ALA A 328 -38.10 -80.63 211.42
C ALA A 328 -38.44 -79.79 210.15
N GLU A 329 -39.35 -80.33 209.32
CA GLU A 329 -40.54 -79.68 208.69
C GLU A 329 -40.54 -78.18 208.30
N LYS A 330 -41.15 -77.69 207.19
CA LYS A 330 -41.74 -78.24 205.93
C LYS A 330 -42.28 -77.06 205.07
N ILE A 331 -42.43 -77.21 203.73
CA ILE A 331 -43.23 -76.36 202.77
C ILE A 331 -42.64 -74.94 202.48
N ALA A 332 -42.71 -74.30 201.29
CA ALA A 332 -42.75 -74.70 199.85
C ALA A 332 -42.57 -73.48 198.87
N ASP A 333 -42.11 -73.75 197.64
CA ASP A 333 -42.48 -73.18 196.29
C ASP A 333 -42.19 -71.73 195.73
N LEU A 334 -41.37 -71.69 194.63
CA LEU A 334 -41.61 -71.14 193.25
C LEU A 334 -41.26 -69.68 192.71
N LYS A 335 -40.33 -69.65 191.69
CA LYS A 335 -40.46 -69.15 190.25
C LYS A 335 -40.16 -67.68 189.74
N GLY A 336 -39.47 -67.48 188.58
CA GLY A 336 -39.36 -66.19 187.79
C GLY A 336 -38.47 -66.12 186.47
N GLU A 337 -38.62 -65.05 185.63
CA GLU A 337 -38.34 -64.93 184.14
C GLU A 337 -38.17 -63.42 183.63
N LEU A 338 -37.74 -62.86 182.42
CA LEU A 338 -36.90 -63.13 181.17
C LEU A 338 -36.75 -61.88 180.13
N GLN A 339 -36.02 -61.97 178.96
CA GLN A 339 -35.95 -61.08 177.67
C GLN A 339 -35.08 -59.73 177.60
N GLU A 340 -34.71 -58.92 176.51
CA GLU A 340 -34.44 -58.83 174.99
C GLU A 340 -33.96 -57.34 174.55
N LEU A 341 -33.58 -56.74 173.35
CA LEU A 341 -33.00 -56.98 171.93
C LEU A 341 -32.62 -55.66 171.06
N THR A 342 -32.00 -55.79 169.82
CA THR A 342 -31.94 -54.91 168.52
C THR A 342 -31.28 -53.46 168.38
N GLN A 343 -31.01 -52.74 167.21
CA GLN A 343 -30.43 -52.92 165.79
C GLN A 343 -30.21 -51.61 164.85
N LEU A 344 -29.25 -51.57 163.86
CA LEU A 344 -29.21 -50.98 162.43
C LEU A 344 -28.28 -49.81 161.77
N PRO A 345 -28.67 -48.83 160.85
CA PRO A 345 -28.05 -48.59 159.45
C PRO A 345 -27.65 -47.14 158.85
N PRO A 346 -27.09 -46.97 157.57
CA PRO A 346 -26.45 -45.72 156.94
C PRO A 346 -26.89 -45.20 155.48
N GLN A 347 -26.20 -44.20 154.78
CA GLN A 347 -26.64 -43.54 153.45
C GLN A 347 -25.63 -42.86 152.39
N LEU A 348 -26.07 -41.91 151.47
CA LEU A 348 -25.69 -41.76 149.99
C LEU A 348 -25.68 -40.31 149.30
N ALA A 349 -25.34 -40.18 147.98
CA ALA A 349 -25.64 -39.09 146.92
C ALA A 349 -24.45 -38.20 146.36
N ASP A 350 -24.43 -37.49 145.18
CA ASP A 350 -25.03 -37.56 143.79
C ASP A 350 -24.46 -36.45 142.77
N SER A 351 -24.77 -36.50 141.44
CA SER A 351 -24.73 -35.42 140.35
C SER A 351 -23.38 -35.03 139.64
N GLN A 352 -23.19 -34.28 138.51
CA GLN A 352 -23.85 -33.77 137.23
C GLN A 352 -22.76 -33.01 136.33
N ALA A 353 -22.85 -32.40 135.10
CA ALA A 353 -23.68 -32.30 133.85
C ALA A 353 -22.85 -31.58 132.67
N LYS A 354 -23.26 -31.50 131.36
CA LYS A 354 -22.40 -31.06 130.18
C LYS A 354 -23.11 -30.76 128.78
N ILE A 355 -22.60 -29.81 127.94
CA ILE A 355 -22.68 -29.59 126.43
C ILE A 355 -24.03 -29.42 125.64
N ALA A 356 -24.06 -28.54 124.59
CA ALA A 356 -24.68 -28.66 123.22
C ALA A 356 -24.80 -27.26 122.51
N ASP A 357 -25.17 -27.06 121.22
CA ASP A 357 -24.72 -27.57 119.90
C ASP A 357 -25.19 -26.59 118.76
N LEU A 358 -24.89 -26.82 117.47
CA LEU A 358 -25.19 -25.94 116.31
C LEU A 358 -26.53 -26.25 115.59
N GLU A 359 -27.32 -25.22 115.21
CA GLU A 359 -28.30 -25.28 114.09
C GLU A 359 -28.90 -23.89 113.72
N GLY A 360 -29.66 -23.81 112.61
CA GLY A 360 -30.72 -22.79 112.39
C GLY A 360 -30.34 -21.43 111.76
N GLN A 361 -30.56 -21.27 110.45
CA GLN A 361 -30.29 -20.03 109.67
C GLN A 361 -31.44 -19.00 109.69
N LEU A 362 -31.12 -17.73 109.33
CA LEU A 362 -32.00 -16.69 108.70
C LEU A 362 -33.10 -16.03 109.60
N GLN A 363 -33.50 -14.75 109.45
CA GLN A 363 -33.19 -13.66 108.48
C GLN A 363 -33.45 -12.24 109.08
N GLU A 364 -33.24 -11.20 108.24
CA GLU A 364 -33.67 -9.77 108.33
C GLU A 364 -32.68 -8.76 108.99
N LEU A 365 -32.40 -7.58 108.42
CA LEU A 365 -32.82 -6.97 107.13
C LEU A 365 -31.84 -5.86 106.62
N THR A 366 -32.05 -5.43 105.37
CA THR A 366 -31.39 -4.34 104.59
C THR A 366 -29.98 -4.63 104.04
N GLN A 367 -29.62 -4.28 102.79
CA GLN A 367 -30.38 -3.67 101.67
C GLN A 367 -29.90 -4.14 100.27
N LEU A 368 -30.54 -3.67 99.18
CA LEU A 368 -30.44 -4.21 97.80
C LEU A 368 -29.36 -3.54 96.88
N PRO A 369 -29.01 -4.16 95.73
CA PRO A 369 -28.15 -3.59 94.68
C PRO A 369 -28.95 -2.77 93.63
N PRO A 370 -28.27 -2.14 92.65
CA PRO A 370 -28.37 -2.69 91.28
C PRO A 370 -27.08 -2.61 90.43
N GLN A 371 -27.12 -3.19 89.23
CA GLN A 371 -26.03 -3.23 88.24
C GLN A 371 -25.94 -1.92 87.44
N LEU A 372 -24.83 -1.16 87.50
CA LEU A 372 -24.47 -0.13 86.49
C LEU A 372 -23.07 0.51 86.72
N ALA A 373 -21.99 -0.17 86.31
CA ALA A 373 -20.65 0.42 86.09
C ALA A 373 -19.70 -0.57 85.39
N ASP A 374 -19.61 -0.50 84.05
CA ASP A 374 -18.41 -0.78 83.22
C ASP A 374 -18.68 -0.91 81.70
N SER A 375 -19.95 -0.81 81.28
CA SER A 375 -20.32 -0.63 79.86
C SER A 375 -19.82 0.67 79.22
N GLN A 376 -19.11 1.53 79.97
CA GLN A 376 -18.62 2.83 79.49
C GLN A 376 -17.28 2.73 78.72
N ALA A 377 -16.44 1.73 79.02
CA ALA A 377 -15.13 1.58 78.38
C ALA A 377 -15.23 0.99 76.95
N THR A 378 -16.18 0.07 76.73
CA THR A 378 -16.33 -0.63 75.44
C THR A 378 -16.93 0.26 74.35
N ILE A 379 -17.77 1.23 74.70
CA ILE A 379 -18.41 2.13 73.73
C ILE A 379 -17.37 3.08 73.11
N VAL A 380 -16.54 3.74 73.92
CA VAL A 380 -15.48 4.64 73.44
C VAL A 380 -14.47 3.91 72.54
N HIS A 381 -14.19 2.63 72.82
CA HIS A 381 -13.30 1.83 71.97
C HIS A 381 -13.92 1.47 70.61
N LEU A 382 -15.23 1.26 70.54
CA LEU A 382 -15.96 0.97 69.29
C LEU A 382 -16.21 2.24 68.45
N GLU A 383 -16.46 3.38 69.09
CA GLU A 383 -16.57 4.68 68.41
C GLU A 383 -15.24 5.05 67.70
N GLY A 384 -14.10 4.80 68.35
CA GLY A 384 -12.77 4.95 67.75
C GLY A 384 -12.44 4.00 66.58
N GLN A 385 -13.25 2.96 66.34
CA GLN A 385 -13.14 2.12 65.13
C GLN A 385 -14.00 2.65 63.98
N LEU A 386 -15.06 3.42 64.26
CA LEU A 386 -15.94 3.99 63.25
C LEU A 386 -15.25 5.08 62.42
N GLU A 387 -14.28 5.80 63.00
CA GLU A 387 -13.56 6.89 62.33
C GLU A 387 -12.56 6.42 61.25
N LYS A 388 -12.32 5.11 61.10
CA LYS A 388 -11.60 4.55 59.93
C LYS A 388 -12.50 4.24 58.72
N LEU A 389 -13.83 4.28 58.87
CA LEU A 389 -14.77 4.08 57.75
C LEU A 389 -15.03 5.36 56.93
N THR A 390 -14.55 6.52 57.38
CA THR A 390 -14.78 7.83 56.71
C THR A 390 -13.93 8.06 55.46
N GLN A 391 -12.82 7.35 55.27
CA GLN A 391 -11.96 7.47 54.07
C GLN A 391 -12.29 6.43 52.98
N LEU A 392 -12.98 5.35 53.32
CA LEU A 392 -13.35 4.29 52.38
C LEU A 392 -14.20 4.78 51.18
N PRO A 393 -15.15 5.72 51.33
CA PRO A 393 -15.91 6.26 50.20
C PRO A 393 -15.05 7.03 49.19
N GLN A 394 -14.06 7.81 49.65
CA GLN A 394 -13.22 8.60 48.73
C GLN A 394 -12.34 7.70 47.85
N GLN A 395 -11.76 6.64 48.42
CA GLN A 395 -11.01 5.67 47.62
C GLN A 395 -11.90 4.92 46.63
N LEU A 396 -13.11 4.51 47.04
CA LEU A 396 -14.08 3.88 46.13
C LEU A 396 -14.49 4.81 44.98
N GLU A 397 -14.64 6.11 45.23
CA GLU A 397 -14.97 7.08 44.17
C GLU A 397 -13.78 7.33 43.23
N THR A 398 -12.56 7.40 43.75
CA THR A 398 -11.34 7.46 42.91
C THR A 398 -11.17 6.20 42.06
N TYR A 399 -11.46 5.01 42.59
CA TYR A 399 -11.48 3.78 41.79
C TYR A 399 -12.61 3.77 40.75
N ARG A 400 -13.78 4.36 41.04
CA ARG A 400 -14.86 4.54 40.06
C ARG A 400 -14.48 5.50 38.93
N GLU A 401 -13.86 6.64 39.23
CA GLU A 401 -13.33 7.53 38.19
C GLU A 401 -12.25 6.85 37.34
N ASN A 402 -11.34 6.09 37.96
CA ASN A 402 -10.31 5.35 37.22
C ASN A 402 -10.91 4.26 36.32
N ILE A 403 -11.92 3.53 36.79
CA ILE A 403 -12.65 2.53 35.97
C ILE A 403 -13.40 3.22 34.83
N ALA A 404 -14.14 4.30 35.08
CA ALA A 404 -14.85 5.04 34.05
C ALA A 404 -13.90 5.65 32.99
N ASN A 405 -12.75 6.16 33.40
CA ASN A 405 -11.72 6.65 32.48
C ASN A 405 -11.10 5.50 31.65
N LEU A 406 -10.88 4.33 32.24
CA LEU A 406 -10.43 3.13 31.52
C LEU A 406 -11.49 2.64 30.53
N GLU A 407 -12.78 2.64 30.89
CA GLU A 407 -13.90 2.30 30.00
C GLU A 407 -14.01 3.27 28.82
N ILE A 408 -13.81 4.57 29.05
CA ILE A 408 -13.74 5.60 27.99
C ILE A 408 -12.54 5.33 27.07
N GLN A 409 -11.36 5.01 27.60
CA GLN A 409 -10.19 4.65 26.80
C GLN A 409 -10.40 3.36 26.00
N LEU A 410 -11.08 2.36 26.57
CA LEU A 410 -11.42 1.11 25.88
C LEU A 410 -12.40 1.35 24.72
N HIS A 411 -13.40 2.21 24.92
CA HIS A 411 -14.30 2.66 23.85
C HIS A 411 -13.57 3.46 22.75
N GLN A 412 -12.62 4.32 23.12
CA GLN A 412 -11.79 5.06 22.15
C GLN A 412 -10.91 4.12 21.33
N LEU A 413 -10.22 3.17 21.97
CA LEU A 413 -9.41 2.15 21.30
C LEU A 413 -10.24 1.23 20.39
N SER A 414 -11.47 0.88 20.80
CA SER A 414 -12.40 0.14 19.93
C SER A 414 -12.79 0.95 18.70
N ALA A 415 -13.16 2.23 18.87
CA ALA A 415 -13.53 3.10 17.75
C ALA A 415 -12.34 3.38 16.80
N GLU A 416 -11.13 3.48 17.34
CA GLU A 416 -9.90 3.65 16.56
C GLU A 416 -9.54 2.37 15.77
N LYS A 417 -9.67 1.18 16.39
CA LYS A 417 -9.56 -0.11 15.70
C LYS A 417 -10.58 -0.21 14.56
N ASP A 418 -11.84 0.12 14.80
CA ASP A 418 -12.90 -0.01 13.80
C ASP A 418 -12.72 1.00 12.65
N GLN A 419 -12.18 2.21 12.92
CA GLN A 419 -11.69 3.11 11.87
C GLN A 419 -10.50 2.54 11.10
N LEU A 420 -9.56 1.87 11.77
CA LEU A 420 -8.37 1.28 11.13
C LEU A 420 -8.75 0.13 10.20
N GLU A 421 -9.68 -0.74 10.61
CA GLU A 421 -10.25 -1.81 9.77
C GLU A 421 -11.04 -1.24 8.58
N ALA A 422 -11.85 -0.21 8.79
CA ALA A 422 -12.61 0.44 7.73
C ALA A 422 -11.71 1.16 6.70
N THR A 423 -10.64 1.82 7.14
CA THR A 423 -9.66 2.47 6.25
C THR A 423 -8.80 1.45 5.52
N THR A 424 -8.34 0.39 6.19
CA THR A 424 -7.59 -0.72 5.57
C THR A 424 -8.42 -1.40 4.48
N SER A 425 -9.69 -1.72 4.78
CA SER A 425 -10.62 -2.31 3.80
C SER A 425 -10.83 -1.41 2.58
N ARG A 426 -10.97 -0.08 2.79
CA ARG A 426 -11.10 0.90 1.71
C ARG A 426 -9.87 0.95 0.81
N HIS A 427 -8.68 0.89 1.41
CA HIS A 427 -7.41 0.96 0.66
C HIS A 427 -7.14 -0.35 -0.10
N ILE A 428 -7.57 -1.50 0.42
CA ILE A 428 -7.58 -2.78 -0.31
C ILE A 428 -8.50 -2.69 -1.54
N GLU A 429 -9.70 -2.12 -1.42
CA GLU A 429 -10.60 -1.93 -2.57
C GLU A 429 -9.99 -0.97 -3.61
N GLU A 430 -9.41 0.16 -3.20
CA GLU A 430 -8.70 1.10 -4.09
C GLU A 430 -7.54 0.42 -4.86
N LEU A 431 -6.69 -0.34 -4.16
CA LEU A 431 -5.61 -1.11 -4.79
C LEU A 431 -6.14 -2.22 -5.73
N SER A 432 -7.29 -2.82 -5.42
CA SER A 432 -7.93 -3.80 -6.30
C SER A 432 -8.52 -3.15 -7.58
N GLN A 433 -8.93 -1.87 -7.52
CA GLN A 433 -9.39 -1.12 -8.68
C GLN A 433 -8.21 -0.65 -9.55
N GLN A 434 -7.11 -0.18 -8.95
CA GLN A 434 -5.88 0.12 -9.69
C GLN A 434 -5.32 -1.12 -10.40
N ASN A 435 -5.30 -2.29 -9.73
CA ASN A 435 -4.84 -3.53 -10.37
C ASN A 435 -5.76 -3.98 -11.52
N ARG A 436 -7.09 -3.78 -11.41
CA ARG A 436 -8.03 -4.01 -12.53
C ARG A 436 -7.72 -3.09 -13.72
N GLN A 437 -7.61 -1.78 -13.49
CA GLN A 437 -7.27 -0.80 -14.55
C GLN A 437 -5.91 -1.06 -15.21
N LEU A 438 -4.88 -1.44 -14.44
CA LEU A 438 -3.58 -1.83 -14.96
C LEU A 438 -3.63 -3.11 -15.81
N THR A 439 -4.46 -4.09 -15.41
CA THR A 439 -4.65 -5.33 -16.17
C THR A 439 -5.40 -5.07 -17.48
N GLU A 440 -6.45 -4.25 -17.45
CA GLU A 440 -7.21 -3.83 -18.64
C GLU A 440 -6.32 -3.04 -19.62
N GLY A 441 -5.51 -2.11 -19.11
CA GLY A 441 -4.52 -1.37 -19.91
C GLY A 441 -3.44 -2.27 -20.52
N LEU A 442 -2.99 -3.30 -19.81
CA LEU A 442 -2.02 -4.27 -20.31
C LEU A 442 -2.59 -5.14 -21.44
N GLU A 443 -3.84 -5.61 -21.32
CA GLU A 443 -4.51 -6.35 -22.39
C GLU A 443 -4.81 -5.45 -23.61
N ALA A 444 -5.21 -4.19 -23.39
CA ALA A 444 -5.35 -3.22 -24.48
C ALA A 444 -4.03 -3.01 -25.25
N GLN A 445 -2.90 -2.90 -24.55
CA GLN A 445 -1.57 -2.83 -25.18
C GLN A 445 -1.18 -4.11 -25.93
N LYS A 446 -1.47 -5.30 -25.37
CA LYS A 446 -1.25 -6.58 -26.08
C LYS A 446 -2.07 -6.68 -27.36
N MET A 447 -3.31 -6.20 -27.35
CA MET A 447 -4.19 -6.20 -28.53
C MET A 447 -3.72 -5.20 -29.59
N ALA A 448 -3.26 -4.01 -29.18
CA ALA A 448 -2.63 -3.04 -30.08
C ALA A 448 -1.33 -3.59 -30.71
N ALA A 449 -0.47 -4.25 -29.92
CA ALA A 449 0.74 -4.89 -30.41
C ALA A 449 0.44 -6.00 -31.44
N LYS A 450 -0.60 -6.82 -31.21
CA LYS A 450 -1.06 -7.82 -32.19
C LYS A 450 -1.61 -7.20 -33.48
N ALA A 451 -2.22 -6.02 -33.41
CA ALA A 451 -2.68 -5.29 -34.60
C ALA A 451 -1.49 -4.79 -35.42
N LEU A 452 -0.49 -4.17 -34.76
CA LEU A 452 0.75 -3.70 -35.41
C LEU A 452 1.56 -4.84 -36.03
N GLU A 453 1.68 -5.98 -35.37
CA GLU A 453 2.35 -7.16 -35.95
C GLU A 453 1.63 -7.67 -37.20
N LYS A 454 0.29 -7.58 -37.24
CA LYS A 454 -0.51 -7.94 -38.42
C LYS A 454 -0.33 -6.95 -39.58
N GLU A 455 -0.22 -5.64 -39.29
CA GLU A 455 0.12 -4.65 -40.33
C GLU A 455 1.55 -4.83 -40.83
N LYS A 456 2.52 -5.08 -39.95
CA LYS A 456 3.90 -5.39 -40.31
C LYS A 456 3.98 -6.57 -41.29
N ILE A 457 3.31 -7.69 -40.99
CA ILE A 457 3.24 -8.87 -41.88
C ILE A 457 2.63 -8.52 -43.25
N LYS A 458 1.62 -7.63 -43.29
CA LYS A 458 1.05 -7.12 -44.56
C LYS A 458 2.08 -6.30 -45.34
N PHE A 459 2.78 -5.37 -44.69
CA PHE A 459 3.83 -4.56 -45.34
C PHE A 459 5.04 -5.40 -45.79
N GLU A 460 5.44 -6.44 -45.04
CA GLU A 460 6.48 -7.39 -45.45
C GLU A 460 6.08 -8.17 -46.71
N GLY A 461 4.80 -8.56 -46.82
CA GLY A 461 4.25 -9.17 -48.05
C GLY A 461 4.19 -8.21 -49.25
N GLU A 462 3.78 -6.96 -49.02
CA GLU A 462 3.75 -5.91 -50.06
C GLU A 462 5.16 -5.49 -50.50
N LEU A 463 6.14 -5.49 -49.60
CA LEU A 463 7.55 -5.28 -49.94
C LEU A 463 8.09 -6.43 -50.80
N GLY A 464 7.75 -7.67 -50.46
CA GLY A 464 8.16 -8.86 -51.23
C GLY A 464 7.67 -8.83 -52.68
N THR A 465 6.40 -8.51 -52.91
CA THR A 465 5.88 -8.41 -54.30
C THR A 465 6.52 -7.26 -55.07
N LYS A 466 6.88 -6.14 -54.41
CA LYS A 466 7.64 -5.07 -55.06
C LYS A 466 9.10 -5.44 -55.34
N GLN A 467 9.73 -6.29 -54.53
CA GLN A 467 11.05 -6.85 -54.84
C GLN A 467 11.00 -7.82 -56.03
N GLU A 468 9.94 -8.62 -56.17
CA GLU A 468 9.70 -9.46 -57.36
C GLU A 468 9.44 -8.62 -58.62
N GLU A 469 8.63 -7.54 -58.54
CA GLU A 469 8.44 -6.59 -59.65
C GLU A 469 9.76 -5.92 -60.08
N ILE A 470 10.59 -5.49 -59.13
CA ILE A 470 11.90 -4.88 -59.40
C ILE A 470 12.82 -5.90 -60.08
N ALA A 471 12.94 -7.13 -59.58
CA ALA A 471 13.76 -8.16 -60.20
C ALA A 471 13.31 -8.51 -61.64
N ALA A 472 12.00 -8.53 -61.89
CA ALA A 472 11.46 -8.72 -63.24
C ALA A 472 11.79 -7.55 -64.18
N LEU A 473 11.80 -6.31 -63.67
CA LEU A 473 12.23 -5.13 -64.42
C LEU A 473 13.75 -5.12 -64.66
N GLU A 474 14.57 -5.53 -63.70
CA GLU A 474 16.03 -5.65 -63.87
C GLU A 474 16.40 -6.65 -64.97
N VAL A 475 15.77 -7.83 -65.00
CA VAL A 475 15.94 -8.81 -66.09
C VAL A 475 15.51 -8.23 -67.43
N LYS A 476 14.40 -7.48 -67.47
CA LYS A 476 13.94 -6.81 -68.70
C LYS A 476 14.89 -5.71 -69.17
N ILE A 477 15.50 -4.97 -68.25
CA ILE A 477 16.55 -3.98 -68.54
C ILE A 477 17.80 -4.66 -69.09
N GLN A 478 18.25 -5.79 -68.52
CA GLN A 478 19.39 -6.55 -69.05
C GLN A 478 19.12 -7.04 -70.47
N ASN A 479 17.93 -7.58 -70.76
CA ASN A 479 17.57 -8.02 -72.11
C ASN A 479 17.60 -6.85 -73.11
N LEU A 480 17.03 -5.69 -72.77
CA LEU A 480 17.05 -4.48 -73.62
C LEU A 480 18.48 -3.91 -73.81
N GLN A 481 19.34 -4.02 -72.80
CA GLN A 481 20.76 -3.65 -72.91
C GLN A 481 21.52 -4.60 -73.84
N GLN A 482 21.21 -5.91 -73.79
CA GLN A 482 21.80 -6.89 -74.70
C GLN A 482 21.32 -6.69 -76.15
N GLU A 483 20.02 -6.45 -76.37
CA GLU A 483 19.48 -6.10 -77.70
C GLU A 483 20.14 -4.83 -78.26
N ARG A 484 20.31 -3.77 -77.43
CA ARG A 484 21.07 -2.57 -77.79
C ARG A 484 22.51 -2.91 -78.20
N ASP A 485 23.20 -3.75 -77.43
CA ASP A 485 24.61 -4.07 -77.70
C ASP A 485 24.80 -4.97 -78.91
N ASP A 486 23.83 -5.82 -79.23
CA ASP A 486 23.83 -6.61 -80.47
C ASP A 486 23.46 -5.75 -81.70
N PHE A 487 22.56 -4.76 -81.56
CA PHE A 487 22.36 -3.70 -82.56
C PHE A 487 23.63 -2.85 -82.78
N SER A 488 24.31 -2.47 -81.70
CA SER A 488 25.56 -1.68 -81.74
C SER A 488 26.68 -2.43 -82.46
N LYS A 489 26.83 -3.75 -82.22
CA LYS A 489 27.77 -4.63 -82.95
C LYS A 489 27.47 -4.74 -84.45
N GLN A 490 26.23 -4.50 -84.88
CA GLN A 490 25.88 -4.44 -86.31
C GLN A 490 26.15 -3.05 -86.95
N THR A 491 26.48 -2.01 -86.18
CA THR A 491 26.39 -0.61 -86.66
C THR A 491 27.59 0.30 -86.36
N ALA A 492 28.84 -0.19 -86.50
CA ALA A 492 30.02 0.69 -86.58
C ALA A 492 31.23 0.06 -87.31
N PRO A 493 32.02 0.83 -88.10
CA PRO A 493 31.64 1.98 -88.92
C PRO A 493 32.06 1.81 -90.40
N ILE A 494 31.23 2.26 -91.34
CA ILE A 494 31.64 2.45 -92.74
C ILE A 494 31.82 3.94 -93.01
N ILE A 495 33.05 4.36 -93.29
CA ILE A 495 33.37 5.65 -93.91
C ILE A 495 34.04 5.36 -95.24
N THR A 496 33.36 5.62 -96.36
CA THR A 496 33.94 6.30 -97.53
C THR A 496 32.87 6.65 -98.58
N ASN A 497 32.94 7.90 -99.02
CA ASN A 497 32.53 8.44 -100.33
C ASN A 497 31.03 8.65 -100.64
N GLU A 498 30.79 9.79 -101.25
CA GLU A 498 29.59 10.26 -101.94
C GLU A 498 29.49 9.64 -103.37
N PRO A 499 28.52 10.02 -104.22
CA PRO A 499 27.07 9.95 -104.00
C PRO A 499 26.32 9.37 -105.21
N GLU A 500 25.27 8.57 -105.03
CA GLU A 500 24.31 8.34 -106.11
C GLU A 500 22.92 7.96 -105.60
N ALA A 501 21.89 8.33 -106.36
CA ALA A 501 20.50 8.04 -106.05
C ALA A 501 20.03 6.78 -106.78
N ILE A 502 19.18 5.97 -106.14
CA ILE A 502 18.26 5.06 -106.85
C ILE A 502 16.98 4.82 -106.03
N ILE A 503 15.90 4.61 -106.78
CA ILE A 503 14.51 4.47 -106.37
C ILE A 503 14.24 3.01 -105.93
N SER A 504 13.47 2.77 -104.84
CA SER A 504 12.30 1.87 -104.86
C SER A 504 11.64 1.57 -103.50
N GLU A 505 10.30 1.54 -103.52
CA GLU A 505 9.39 0.59 -102.85
C GLU A 505 9.48 0.32 -101.34
N THR A 506 8.58 0.97 -100.58
CA THR A 506 8.05 0.48 -99.29
C THR A 506 6.70 -0.23 -99.50
N PRO A 507 6.52 -1.51 -99.11
CA PRO A 507 5.23 -2.20 -99.18
C PRO A 507 4.30 -1.81 -98.01
N VAL A 508 2.99 -1.88 -98.26
CA VAL A 508 1.93 -1.64 -97.25
C VAL A 508 1.71 -2.89 -96.39
N VAL A 509 1.51 -2.70 -95.08
CA VAL A 509 0.91 -3.69 -94.16
C VAL A 509 -0.11 -2.97 -93.26
N GLU A 510 -1.22 -3.63 -92.96
CA GLU A 510 -2.45 -3.03 -92.40
C GLU A 510 -2.50 -2.99 -90.87
N GLU A 511 -3.19 -1.98 -90.31
CA GLU A 511 -3.67 -2.00 -88.92
C GLU A 511 -4.98 -2.83 -88.77
N PRO A 512 -5.06 -3.79 -87.83
CA PRO A 512 -6.31 -4.42 -87.46
C PRO A 512 -7.10 -3.55 -86.46
N LYS A 513 -8.28 -3.07 -86.88
CA LYS A 513 -9.17 -2.19 -86.10
C LYS A 513 -9.75 -2.87 -84.85
N THR A 514 -9.85 -2.14 -83.74
CA THR A 514 -10.62 -2.54 -82.54
C THR A 514 -12.07 -2.04 -82.59
N PRO A 515 -13.08 -2.93 -82.53
CA PRO A 515 -14.52 -2.60 -82.44
C PRO A 515 -14.97 -2.34 -80.97
N PRO A 516 -16.20 -1.84 -80.71
CA PRO A 516 -16.34 -0.65 -79.84
C PRO A 516 -16.84 -0.89 -78.41
N VAL A 517 -16.77 0.20 -77.63
CA VAL A 517 -17.32 0.34 -76.27
C VAL A 517 -18.84 0.10 -76.23
N MET A 518 -19.29 -0.65 -75.22
CA MET A 518 -20.66 -0.55 -74.69
C MET A 518 -20.62 -0.33 -73.18
N ALA A 519 -21.49 0.56 -72.70
CA ALA A 519 -21.53 0.96 -71.30
C ALA A 519 -22.30 -0.03 -70.40
N LYS A 520 -21.92 -0.03 -69.11
CA LYS A 520 -22.83 -0.28 -67.99
C LYS A 520 -22.58 0.75 -66.90
N GLU A 521 -23.66 1.15 -66.23
CA GLU A 521 -23.72 2.29 -65.32
C GLU A 521 -23.54 1.86 -63.84
N THR A 522 -23.62 2.87 -62.96
CA THR A 522 -23.79 2.79 -61.49
C THR A 522 -22.53 2.50 -60.64
N PRO A 523 -22.44 3.08 -59.43
CA PRO A 523 -22.90 4.43 -59.07
C PRO A 523 -21.89 5.27 -58.26
N VAL A 524 -22.21 6.57 -58.22
CA VAL A 524 -21.56 7.64 -57.45
C VAL A 524 -21.24 7.26 -56.00
N VAL A 525 -20.01 7.57 -55.57
CA VAL A 525 -19.69 7.98 -54.20
C VAL A 525 -19.01 9.35 -54.29
N ALA A 526 -19.46 10.33 -53.51
CA ALA A 526 -19.01 11.71 -53.62
C ALA A 526 -17.71 11.96 -52.84
N THR A 527 -16.78 12.70 -53.44
CA THR A 527 -15.65 13.32 -52.74
C THR A 527 -16.09 14.62 -52.07
N GLU A 528 -16.34 14.56 -50.76
CA GLU A 528 -16.58 15.78 -49.97
C GLU A 528 -15.24 16.48 -49.67
N LYS A 529 -15.17 17.79 -49.93
CA LYS A 529 -13.93 18.56 -49.86
C LYS A 529 -13.65 19.05 -48.44
N ILE A 530 -12.41 18.87 -47.98
CA ILE A 530 -11.90 19.62 -46.83
C ILE A 530 -11.72 21.08 -47.25
N THR A 531 -12.63 21.96 -46.85
CA THR A 531 -12.48 23.42 -46.97
C THR A 531 -12.01 24.00 -45.65
N VAL A 532 -10.82 24.61 -45.67
CA VAL A 532 -10.29 25.39 -44.54
C VAL A 532 -11.12 26.67 -44.37
N ALA A 533 -11.41 27.05 -43.13
CA ALA A 533 -11.98 28.36 -42.81
C ALA A 533 -11.48 28.83 -41.44
N ASP A 534 -11.00 30.08 -41.38
CA ASP A 534 -10.80 30.83 -40.14
C ASP A 534 -12.12 31.04 -39.40
N THR A 535 -12.04 31.21 -38.08
CA THR A 535 -12.42 32.49 -37.41
C THR A 535 -12.07 32.40 -35.92
N SER A 536 -11.61 33.53 -35.35
CA SER A 536 -11.29 33.65 -33.92
C SER A 536 -12.51 34.13 -33.09
N LEU A 537 -12.48 33.82 -31.78
CA LEU A 537 -13.31 34.43 -30.73
C LEU A 537 -14.84 34.17 -30.79
N GLU A 538 -15.40 33.54 -29.75
CA GLU A 538 -16.09 34.32 -28.70
C GLU A 538 -16.34 33.49 -27.43
N VAL A 539 -16.92 34.13 -26.40
CA VAL A 539 -17.18 33.61 -25.05
C VAL A 539 -18.70 33.64 -24.79
N GLN A 540 -19.16 33.03 -23.69
CA GLN A 540 -20.44 33.23 -22.95
C GLN A 540 -21.37 31.97 -22.90
N PRO A 541 -22.35 31.88 -21.96
CA PRO A 541 -22.04 31.22 -20.68
C PRO A 541 -23.20 30.36 -20.07
N ALA A 542 -23.07 30.07 -18.76
CA ALA A 542 -24.15 29.92 -17.78
C ALA A 542 -25.05 28.65 -17.83
N ALA A 543 -24.72 27.70 -16.95
CA ALA A 543 -25.72 26.88 -16.26
C ALA A 543 -25.82 27.34 -14.79
N LYS A 544 -26.97 27.90 -14.40
CA LYS A 544 -27.20 28.55 -13.10
C LYS A 544 -27.92 27.58 -12.14
N ILE A 545 -27.21 27.07 -11.14
CA ILE A 545 -27.81 26.32 -10.02
C ILE A 545 -28.02 27.27 -8.83
N VAL A 546 -29.16 27.13 -8.15
CA VAL A 546 -29.72 28.11 -7.22
C VAL A 546 -29.15 27.94 -5.80
N GLN A 547 -28.84 29.07 -5.16
CA GLN A 547 -28.54 29.13 -3.73
C GLN A 547 -29.84 29.06 -2.92
N THR A 548 -29.86 28.25 -1.86
CA THR A 548 -30.77 28.44 -0.72
C THR A 548 -29.96 28.89 0.48
N SER A 549 -30.16 30.12 0.91
CA SER A 549 -29.39 30.80 1.94
C SER A 549 -29.87 30.49 3.36
N GLN A 550 -28.94 30.36 4.30
CA GLN A 550 -29.13 30.88 5.66
C GLN A 550 -28.08 31.97 5.89
N GLU A 551 -28.48 33.06 6.54
CA GLU A 551 -27.58 34.16 6.90
C GLU A 551 -26.97 33.93 8.28
N SER A 552 -25.65 34.02 8.39
CA SER A 552 -24.93 34.11 9.66
C SER A 552 -23.56 34.77 9.45
N ALA A 553 -23.38 35.96 10.02
CA ALA A 553 -22.13 36.73 10.16
C ALA A 553 -21.39 37.16 8.87
N GLU A 554 -20.60 38.23 8.99
CA GLU A 554 -19.55 38.60 8.02
C GLU A 554 -18.26 37.83 8.34
N ASN A 555 -18.27 36.52 8.08
CA ASN A 555 -17.12 35.67 8.35
C ASN A 555 -15.86 36.17 7.57
N PRO A 556 -14.68 36.27 8.21
CA PRO A 556 -13.47 36.88 7.62
C PRO A 556 -12.85 36.11 6.43
N LEU A 557 -13.34 34.90 6.12
CA LEU A 557 -12.90 34.11 4.95
C LEU A 557 -13.82 34.28 3.73
N ARG A 558 -14.93 35.03 3.84
CA ARG A 558 -15.88 35.26 2.75
C ARG A 558 -15.22 35.97 1.57
N GLY A 559 -15.38 35.40 0.37
CA GLY A 559 -14.76 35.91 -0.86
C GLY A 559 -13.25 35.69 -0.97
N LYS A 560 -12.61 34.97 -0.03
CA LYS A 560 -11.17 34.72 -0.03
C LYS A 560 -10.80 33.42 -0.75
N THR A 561 -9.65 33.43 -1.42
CA THR A 561 -9.11 32.24 -2.12
C THR A 561 -8.08 31.53 -1.26
N LEU A 562 -8.38 30.28 -0.89
CA LEU A 562 -7.52 29.44 -0.05
C LEU A 562 -6.94 28.24 -0.83
N VAL A 563 -5.74 27.82 -0.44
CA VAL A 563 -5.15 26.54 -0.86
C VAL A 563 -4.84 25.70 0.38
N ILE A 564 -5.31 24.45 0.38
CA ILE A 564 -5.17 23.52 1.50
C ILE A 564 -3.97 22.60 1.27
N LEU A 565 -2.92 22.71 2.10
CA LEU A 565 -1.68 21.95 1.99
C LEU A 565 -1.39 21.12 3.26
N GLY A 566 -1.11 19.83 3.10
CA GLY A 566 -0.81 18.92 4.21
C GLY A 566 -2.04 18.24 4.81
N THR A 567 -1.83 17.55 5.94
CA THR A 567 -2.85 16.84 6.73
C THR A 567 -3.11 17.53 8.07
N PHE A 568 -4.34 17.42 8.55
CA PHE A 568 -4.89 18.16 9.69
C PHE A 568 -5.20 17.17 10.82
N SER A 569 -5.25 17.65 12.07
CA SER A 569 -5.29 16.80 13.27
C SER A 569 -6.62 16.84 14.03
N LYS A 570 -7.49 17.81 13.72
CA LYS A 570 -8.83 18.00 14.28
C LYS A 570 -9.94 17.89 13.22
N ILE A 571 -9.64 18.22 11.96
CA ILE A 571 -10.57 18.16 10.83
C ILE A 571 -9.98 17.41 9.64
N SER A 572 -10.81 16.82 8.79
CA SER A 572 -10.38 16.24 7.51
C SER A 572 -10.19 17.32 6.44
N ARG A 573 -9.47 16.98 5.35
CA ARG A 573 -9.24 17.92 4.24
C ARG A 573 -10.53 18.35 3.55
N GLU A 574 -11.48 17.43 3.40
CA GLU A 574 -12.79 17.73 2.80
C GLU A 574 -13.70 18.46 3.79
N GLN A 575 -13.58 18.23 5.11
CA GLN A 575 -14.25 19.08 6.11
C GLN A 575 -13.72 20.52 6.06
N ALA A 576 -12.39 20.73 6.03
CA ALA A 576 -11.80 22.06 5.89
C ALA A 576 -12.28 22.77 4.61
N LYS A 577 -12.34 22.04 3.49
CA LYS A 577 -12.86 22.53 2.20
C LYS A 577 -14.34 22.92 2.28
N SER A 578 -15.18 22.08 2.87
CA SER A 578 -16.61 22.38 3.08
C SER A 578 -16.82 23.57 4.01
N LEU A 579 -16.05 23.69 5.10
CA LEU A 579 -16.10 24.84 5.99
C LEU A 579 -15.73 26.14 5.25
N ILE A 580 -14.67 26.15 4.43
CA ILE A 580 -14.30 27.29 3.58
C ILE A 580 -15.44 27.68 2.63
N ILE A 581 -16.08 26.70 1.98
CA ILE A 581 -17.17 26.96 1.04
C ILE A 581 -18.42 27.49 1.77
N ASN A 582 -18.75 26.94 2.94
CA ASN A 582 -19.90 27.34 3.74
C ASN A 582 -19.80 28.80 4.22
N VAL A 583 -18.60 29.27 4.59
CA VAL A 583 -18.35 30.68 4.93
C VAL A 583 -18.17 31.58 3.69
N GLY A 584 -18.37 31.05 2.48
CA GLY A 584 -18.31 31.80 1.22
C GLY A 584 -16.91 32.07 0.68
N GLY A 585 -15.89 31.32 1.13
CA GLY A 585 -14.56 31.29 0.55
C GLY A 585 -14.43 30.30 -0.62
N THR A 586 -13.34 30.41 -1.38
CA THR A 586 -13.05 29.57 -2.56
C THR A 586 -11.80 28.73 -2.34
N VAL A 587 -11.85 27.42 -2.66
CA VAL A 587 -10.69 26.52 -2.52
C VAL A 587 -10.05 26.22 -3.88
N THR A 588 -8.73 26.33 -3.97
CA THR A 588 -7.95 26.05 -5.18
C THR A 588 -6.85 25.01 -4.94
N GLY A 589 -6.45 24.28 -6.01
CA GLY A 589 -5.56 23.10 -5.90
C GLY A 589 -4.05 23.38 -5.96
N SER A 590 -3.64 24.64 -6.19
CA SER A 590 -2.24 25.04 -6.41
C SER A 590 -2.05 26.51 -6.05
N PRO A 591 -1.00 26.91 -5.30
CA PRO A 591 -0.79 28.30 -4.93
C PRO A 591 -0.46 29.17 -6.15
N SER A 592 -1.05 30.36 -6.19
CA SER A 592 -0.99 31.35 -7.26
C SER A 592 -0.91 32.77 -6.68
N ALA A 593 -0.64 33.78 -7.51
CA ALA A 593 -0.67 35.18 -7.07
C ALA A 593 -2.06 35.66 -6.58
N ASN A 594 -3.13 34.95 -6.95
CA ASN A 594 -4.51 35.26 -6.56
C ASN A 594 -4.97 34.46 -5.32
N THR A 595 -4.06 33.78 -4.63
CA THR A 595 -4.35 33.03 -3.39
C THR A 595 -4.11 33.93 -2.18
N ASP A 596 -5.17 34.28 -1.43
CA ASP A 596 -5.05 35.11 -0.21
C ASP A 596 -4.34 34.37 0.93
N TYR A 597 -4.73 33.11 1.17
CA TYR A 597 -4.32 32.33 2.33
C TYR A 597 -4.00 30.88 1.99
N ILE A 598 -3.13 30.27 2.80
CA ILE A 598 -2.75 28.86 2.70
C ILE A 598 -2.99 28.18 4.03
N LEU A 599 -3.94 27.24 4.04
CA LEU A 599 -4.24 26.43 5.21
C LEU A 599 -3.17 25.34 5.34
N LEU A 600 -2.38 25.41 6.41
CA LEU A 600 -1.14 24.66 6.58
C LEU A 600 -1.29 23.53 7.60
N GLY A 601 -1.25 22.30 7.11
CA GLY A 601 -1.22 21.07 7.89
C GLY A 601 0.18 20.46 7.97
N LYS A 602 0.27 19.29 8.62
CA LYS A 602 1.46 18.43 8.67
C LYS A 602 1.83 17.95 7.26
N ALA A 603 3.13 17.76 7.01
CA ALA A 603 3.69 17.31 5.72
C ALA A 603 3.11 18.02 4.45
N PRO A 604 3.18 19.36 4.34
CA PRO A 604 2.57 20.12 3.24
C PRO A 604 3.29 20.01 1.88
N GLY A 605 4.43 19.33 1.84
CA GLY A 605 5.16 18.96 0.62
C GLY A 605 5.74 20.14 -0.18
N GLU A 606 6.15 19.85 -1.41
CA GLU A 606 6.80 20.79 -2.34
C GLU A 606 5.96 22.05 -2.63
N LYS A 607 4.63 21.94 -2.56
CA LYS A 607 3.71 23.08 -2.77
C LYS A 607 3.93 24.19 -1.74
N LEU A 608 4.45 23.89 -0.53
CA LEU A 608 4.85 24.92 0.43
C LEU A 608 6.04 25.77 -0.07
N LYS A 609 7.01 25.16 -0.77
CA LYS A 609 8.15 25.90 -1.34
C LYS A 609 7.68 26.91 -2.40
N LYS A 610 6.68 26.54 -3.22
CA LYS A 610 6.04 27.44 -4.19
C LYS A 610 5.25 28.56 -3.50
N ALA A 611 4.52 28.23 -2.43
CA ALA A 611 3.77 29.18 -1.62
C ALA A 611 4.65 30.26 -0.98
N GLN A 612 5.75 29.86 -0.33
CA GLN A 612 6.68 30.76 0.33
C GLN A 612 7.35 31.71 -0.68
N LYS A 613 7.72 31.23 -1.87
CA LYS A 613 8.24 32.06 -2.97
C LYS A 613 7.26 33.12 -3.49
N LEU A 614 5.96 32.96 -3.25
CA LEU A 614 4.92 33.90 -3.65
C LEU A 614 4.48 34.86 -2.51
N GLY A 615 5.06 34.73 -1.30
CA GLY A 615 4.75 35.61 -0.17
C GLY A 615 3.34 35.45 0.42
N ILE A 616 2.63 34.36 0.09
CA ILE A 616 1.23 34.14 0.49
C ILE A 616 1.14 33.83 2.00
N LYS A 617 0.12 34.39 2.68
CA LYS A 617 -0.07 34.22 4.13
C LYS A 617 -0.47 32.78 4.48
N THR A 618 0.22 32.17 5.45
CA THR A 618 -0.14 30.86 5.98
C THR A 618 -1.03 30.97 7.22
N LEU A 619 -2.11 30.19 7.26
CA LEU A 619 -2.97 29.97 8.43
C LEU A 619 -2.69 28.59 9.01
N SER A 620 -2.54 28.50 10.34
CA SER A 620 -2.55 27.21 11.03
C SER A 620 -3.97 26.68 11.18
N GLU A 621 -4.10 25.36 11.40
CA GLU A 621 -5.37 24.68 11.63
C GLU A 621 -6.23 25.32 12.75
N ALA A 622 -5.60 25.71 13.86
CA ALA A 622 -6.28 26.34 14.99
C ALA A 622 -6.80 27.76 14.66
N GLN A 623 -6.00 28.56 13.95
CA GLN A 623 -6.40 29.90 13.49
C GLN A 623 -7.53 29.82 12.47
N PHE A 624 -7.51 28.82 11.59
CA PHE A 624 -8.57 28.59 10.61
C PHE A 624 -9.90 28.25 11.27
N LEU A 625 -9.91 27.32 12.23
CA LEU A 625 -11.13 26.99 12.98
C LEU A 625 -11.69 28.22 13.72
N GLN A 626 -10.83 28.98 14.40
CA GLN A 626 -11.23 30.24 15.05
C GLN A 626 -11.82 31.26 14.06
N MET A 627 -11.26 31.35 12.85
CA MET A 627 -11.77 32.22 11.77
C MET A 627 -13.05 31.69 11.10
N VAL A 628 -13.46 30.43 11.33
CA VAL A 628 -14.72 29.83 10.85
C VAL A 628 -15.82 29.89 11.91
N GLU A 629 -15.45 29.88 13.18
CA GLU A 629 -16.34 30.04 14.35
C GLU A 629 -16.63 31.52 14.69
N SER A 630 -16.11 32.47 13.90
CA SER A 630 -16.33 33.93 14.01
C SER A 630 -17.25 34.48 12.92
#